data_AF-A0A950IQ36-F1
#
_entry.id   AF-A0A950IQ36-F1
#
_cell.length_a   1.000
_cell.length_b   1.000
_cell.length_c   1.000
_cell.angle_alpha   90.00
_cell.angle_beta   90.00
_cell.angle_gamma   90.00
#
_symmetry.space_group_name_H-M   'P 1'
#
loop_
_entity.id
_entity.type
_entity.pdbx_description
1 polymer ?
#
loop_
_entity_poly.entity_id
_entity_poly.type
_entity_poly.pdbx_seq_one_letter_code
_entity_poly.pdbx_strand_id
1 'polypeptide(L)' 'MTNTLWKCEQLRAGKVCNKIMFDTREEAESFVAQMRKVEPDLFWRMEPVEARLVWN' A
#
# COMPACT_ATOMS: atom_id res chain seq x y z
N MET A 1 -10.54 -7.26 -16.01
CA MET A 1 -10.39 -6.82 -14.61
C MET A 1 -9.21 -7.60 -14.04
N THR A 2 -8.08 -6.93 -13.83
CA THR A 2 -6.91 -7.51 -13.16
C THR A 2 -7.34 -7.92 -11.76
N ASN A 3 -7.17 -9.19 -11.41
CA ASN A 3 -7.60 -9.74 -10.14
C ASN A 3 -6.63 -9.38 -8.99
N THR A 4 -5.64 -8.53 -9.26
CA THR A 4 -4.55 -8.18 -8.36
C THR A 4 -4.63 -6.70 -8.05
N LEU A 5 -4.78 -6.39 -6.78
CA LEU A 5 -4.65 -5.06 -6.22
C LEU A 5 -3.30 -4.92 -5.53
N TRP A 6 -2.84 -3.70 -5.34
CA TRP A 6 -1.63 -3.40 -4.60
C TRP A 6 -1.99 -2.74 -3.28
N LYS A 7 -1.67 -3.43 -2.18
CA LYS A 7 -1.90 -2.94 -0.84
C LYS A 7 -0.65 -2.23 -0.33
N CYS A 8 -0.83 -1.00 0.12
CA CYS A 8 0.16 -0.21 0.82
C CYS A 8 -0.26 -0.05 2.29
N GLU A 9 0.52 -0.62 3.20
CA GLU A 9 0.30 -0.51 4.64
C GLU A 9 1.31 0.44 5.27
N GLN A 10 0.79 1.42 6.02
CA GLN A 10 1.59 2.32 6.82
C GLN A 10 1.84 1.70 8.19
N LEU A 11 3.11 1.56 8.53
CA LEU A 11 3.58 1.05 9.80
C LEU A 11 4.14 2.18 10.65
N ARG A 12 3.62 2.31 11.86
CA ARG A 12 4.14 3.21 12.89
C ARG A 12 4.25 2.44 14.20
N ALA A 13 5.43 2.47 14.82
CA ALA A 13 5.71 1.76 16.07
C ALA A 13 5.28 0.26 16.03
N GLY A 14 5.53 -0.42 14.89
CA GLY A 14 5.20 -1.83 14.71
C GLY A 14 3.72 -2.15 14.49
N LYS A 15 2.84 -1.13 14.40
CA LYS A 15 1.42 -1.31 14.15
C LYS A 15 1.03 -0.77 12.77
N VAL A 16 0.10 -1.45 12.11
CA VAL A 16 -0.53 -0.94 10.90
C VAL A 16 -1.51 0.15 11.30
N CYS A 17 -1.22 1.38 10.88
CA CYS A 17 -2.07 2.55 11.17
C CYS A 17 -2.98 2.90 10.00
N ASN A 18 -2.56 2.60 8.77
CA ASN A 18 -3.33 2.90 7.56
C ASN A 18 -3.12 1.81 6.51
N LYS A 19 -4.13 1.61 5.66
CA LYS A 19 -4.11 0.69 4.52
C LYS A 19 -4.74 1.38 3.32
N ILE A 20 -4.02 1.39 2.22
CA ILE A 20 -4.46 1.99 0.96
C ILE A 20 -4.30 0.94 -0.13
N MET A 21 -5.27 0.86 -1.04
CA MET A 21 -5.28 -0.09 -2.15
C MET A 21 -5.19 0.67 -3.48
N PHE A 22 -4.45 0.10 -4.42
CA PHE A 22 -4.33 0.61 -5.79
C PHE A 22 -4.62 -0.50 -6.79
N ASP A 23 -5.16 -0.14 -7.95
CA ASP A 23 -5.46 -1.10 -9.02
C ASP A 23 -4.19 -1.50 -9.78
N THR A 24 -3.21 -0.61 -9.82
CA THR A 24 -1.95 -0.81 -10.55
C THR A 24 -0.74 -0.73 -9.62
N ARG A 25 0.36 -1.36 -10.05
CA ARG A 25 1.62 -1.34 -9.32
C ARG A 25 2.23 0.05 -9.34
N GLU A 26 2.14 0.70 -10.49
CA GLU A 26 2.73 1.99 -10.79
C GLU A 26 2.15 3.09 -9.89
N GLU A 27 0.85 3.06 -9.65
CA GLU A 27 0.18 3.97 -8.70
C GLU A 27 0.66 3.75 -7.27
N ALA A 28 0.76 2.49 -6.83
CA ALA A 28 1.24 2.14 -5.50
C ALA A 28 2.69 2.57 -5.28
N GLU A 29 3.56 2.32 -6.26
CA GLU A 29 4.97 2.72 -6.21
C GLU A 29 5.14 4.24 -6.19
N SER A 30 4.41 4.96 -7.04
CA SER A 30 4.40 6.42 -7.07
C SER A 30 3.95 6.99 -5.72
N PHE A 31 2.88 6.45 -5.14
CA PHE A 31 2.37 6.86 -3.85
C PHE A 31 3.40 6.64 -2.73
N VAL A 32 4.00 5.44 -2.62
CA VAL A 32 5.01 5.15 -1.59
C VAL A 32 6.26 6.03 -1.78
N ALA A 33 6.69 6.26 -3.02
CA ALA A 33 7.83 7.13 -3.31
C ALA A 33 7.58 8.59 -2.89
N GLN A 34 6.37 9.10 -3.05
CA GLN A 34 5.98 10.43 -2.55
C GLN A 34 5.93 10.46 -1.03
N MET A 35 5.27 9.48 -0.40
CA MET A 35 5.14 9.45 1.06
C MET A 35 6.47 9.33 1.79
N ARG A 36 7.43 8.58 1.24
CA ARG A 36 8.80 8.50 1.79
C ARG A 36 9.53 9.85 1.80
N LYS A 37 9.18 10.78 0.92
CA LYS A 37 9.76 12.13 0.89
C LYS A 37 9.10 13.07 1.91
N VAL A 38 7.79 12.93 2.11
CA VAL A 38 7.02 13.78 3.01
C VAL A 38 7.20 13.35 4.47
N GLU A 39 7.18 12.04 4.72
CA GLU A 39 7.25 11.47 6.07
C GLU A 39 8.26 10.31 6.11
N PRO A 40 9.57 10.60 6.19
CA PRO A 40 10.61 9.57 6.12
C PRO A 40 10.62 8.61 7.32
N ASP A 41 10.07 9.02 8.46
CA ASP A 41 9.96 8.20 9.69
C ASP A 41 8.85 7.13 9.60
N LEU A 42 8.02 7.19 8.55
CA LEU A 42 6.93 6.25 8.35
C LEU A 42 7.33 5.16 7.38
N PHE A 43 7.13 3.92 7.83
CA PHE A 43 7.43 2.75 7.04
C PHE A 43 6.22 2.37 6.20
N TRP A 44 6.43 2.16 4.91
CA TRP A 44 5.40 1.71 3.97
C TRP A 44 5.75 0.32 3.46
N ARG A 45 4.84 -0.64 3.68
CA ARG A 45 4.92 -1.99 3.14
C ARG A 45 3.96 -2.12 1.96
N MET A 46 4.49 -2.48 0.80
CA MET A 46 3.70 -2.68 -0.42
C MET A 46 3.67 -4.17 -0.77
N GLU A 47 2.48 -4.73 -0.98
CA GLU A 47 2.31 -6.13 -1.38
C GLU A 47 1.15 -6.31 -2.36
N PRO A 48 1.28 -7.21 -3.37
CA PRO A 48 0.17 -7.58 -4.23
C PRO A 48 -0.83 -8.44 -3.45
N VAL A 49 -2.12 -8.18 -3.63
CA VAL A 49 -3.23 -8.88 -2.97
C VAL A 49 -4.28 -9.24 -4.01
N GLU A 50 -4.84 -10.43 -3.93
CA GLU A 50 -5.98 -10.77 -4.78
C GLU A 50 -7.21 -9.95 -4.38
N ALA A 51 -7.88 -9.33 -5.36
CA ALA A 51 -9.06 -8.49 -5.14
C ALA A 51 -10.18 -9.22 -4.38
N ARG A 52 -10.29 -10.54 -4.59
CA ARG A 52 -11.25 -11.42 -3.91
C ARG A 52 -11.01 -11.54 -2.41
N LEU A 53 -9.78 -11.36 -1.93
CA LEU A 53 -9.43 -11.44 -0.50
C LEU A 53 -9.76 -10.16 0.27
N VAL A 54 -10.05 -9.07 -0.44
CA VAL A 54 -10.33 -7.76 0.16
C VAL A 54 -11.83 -7.53 0.37
N TRP A 55 -12.69 -8.19 -0.41
CA TRP A 55 -14.14 -7.95 -0.48
C TRP A 55 -15.00 -9.06 0.15
N ASN A 56 -14.46 -9.83 1.09
CA ASN A 56 -15.25 -10.83 1.83
C ASN A 56 -16.22 -10.19 2.82
#